data_AF-A0A1V2JN67-F1
#
_entry.id   AF-A0A1V2JN67-F1
#
_cell.length_a   1.000
_cell.length_b   1.000
_cell.length_c   1.000
_cell.angle_alpha   90.00
_cell.angle_beta   90.00
_cell.angle_gamma   90.00
#
_symmetry.space_group_name_H-M   'P 1'
#
loop_
_entity.id
_entity.type
_entity.pdbx_description
1 polymer ?
#
loop_
_entity_poly.entity_id
_entity_poly.type
_entity_poly.pdbx_seq_one_letter_code
_entity_poly.pdbx_strand_id
1 'polypeptide(L)'
;MAAEGKVGGQTFQDVNQTAHPLNEADPKIPSLITDRIADKAAKNPGKLYPNGNMKDAHAEIGVIQQAYSSGKTAGADMSMTVAGKDVCGFCKCDIAAAAEKAELKSLTVRAIDDKTGLPKSYYWESGMKSIKEKK
;
A
#
# COMPACT_ATOMS: atom_id res chain seq x y z
N MET A 1 0.53 -11.75 -6.20
CA MET A 1 0.32 -11.08 -4.90
C MET A 1 -0.96 -10.28 -4.99
N ALA A 2 -1.78 -10.35 -3.96
CA ALA A 2 -3.04 -9.62 -3.84
C ALA A 2 -3.14 -9.02 -2.44
N ALA A 3 -3.89 -7.92 -2.30
CA ALA A 3 -4.17 -7.28 -1.04
C ALA A 3 -5.68 -7.08 -0.87
N GLU A 4 -6.17 -7.29 0.34
CA GLU A 4 -7.53 -6.96 0.76
C GLU A 4 -7.46 -6.05 1.98
N GLY A 5 -8.07 -4.86 1.91
CA GLY A 5 -8.18 -3.90 2.99
C GLY A 5 -9.61 -3.73 3.49
N LYS A 6 -9.78 -3.49 4.78
CA LYS A 6 -11.07 -3.21 5.42
C LYS A 6 -10.97 -1.94 6.26
N VAL A 7 -11.87 -1.00 6.00
CA VAL A 7 -11.98 0.27 6.72
C VAL A 7 -13.40 0.80 6.60
N GLY A 8 -13.94 1.41 7.67
CA GLY A 8 -15.27 2.03 7.65
C GLY A 8 -16.41 1.06 7.26
N GLY A 9 -16.27 -0.24 7.56
CA GLY A 9 -17.25 -1.28 7.21
C GLY A 9 -17.23 -1.74 5.75
N GLN A 10 -16.30 -1.24 4.94
CA GLN A 10 -16.15 -1.59 3.52
C GLN A 10 -14.86 -2.37 3.28
N THR A 11 -14.90 -3.26 2.28
CA THR A 11 -13.76 -4.04 1.81
C THR A 11 -13.29 -3.51 0.47
N PHE A 12 -11.97 -3.39 0.30
CA PHE A 12 -11.29 -2.99 -0.91
C PHE A 12 -10.27 -4.06 -1.27
N GLN A 13 -10.09 -4.34 -2.56
CA GLN A 13 -9.17 -5.37 -3.03
C GLN A 13 -8.35 -4.83 -4.19
N ASP A 14 -7.10 -5.26 -4.24
CA ASP A 14 -6.23 -4.96 -5.36
C ASP A 14 -5.24 -6.11 -5.59
N VAL A 15 -4.65 -6.15 -6.78
CA VAL A 15 -3.67 -7.15 -7.18
C VAL A 15 -2.35 -6.48 -7.52
N ASN A 16 -1.27 -7.26 -7.64
CA ASN A 16 0.01 -6.66 -8.02
C ASN A 16 -0.01 -6.24 -9.50
N GLN A 17 0.79 -5.24 -9.86
CA GLN A 17 0.86 -4.60 -11.19
C GLN A 17 0.80 -5.52 -12.43
N THR A 18 1.32 -6.74 -12.38
CA THR A 18 1.29 -7.70 -13.50
C THR A 18 -0.06 -8.37 -13.70
N ALA A 19 -0.95 -8.25 -12.71
CA ALA A 19 -2.28 -8.84 -12.69
C ALA A 19 -3.40 -7.79 -12.73
N HIS A 20 -3.08 -6.49 -12.70
CA HIS A 20 -4.08 -5.44 -12.87
C HIS A 20 -4.79 -5.61 -14.22
N PRO A 21 -6.13 -5.49 -14.26
CA PRO A 21 -6.85 -5.27 -15.50
C PRO A 21 -6.23 -4.10 -16.29
N LEU A 22 -6.15 -4.21 -17.61
CA LEU A 22 -5.49 -3.19 -18.46
C LEU A 22 -6.10 -1.79 -18.30
N ASN A 23 -7.37 -1.71 -17.91
CA ASN A 23 -8.10 -0.46 -17.63
C ASN A 23 -7.81 0.14 -16.24
N GLU A 24 -7.22 -0.62 -15.32
CA GLU A 24 -6.89 -0.18 -13.94
C GLU A 24 -5.40 0.14 -13.79
N ALA A 25 -4.55 -0.42 -14.67
CA ALA A 25 -3.13 -0.09 -14.79
C ALA A 25 -2.87 1.24 -15.54
N ASP A 26 -3.51 2.35 -15.10
CA ASP A 26 -3.40 3.65 -15.78
C ASP A 26 -2.22 4.50 -15.24
N PRO A 27 -1.21 4.81 -16.05
CA PRO A 27 -0.08 5.65 -15.63
C PRO A 27 -0.48 7.12 -15.39
N LYS A 28 -1.65 7.55 -15.85
CA LYS A 28 -2.16 8.92 -15.68
C LYS A 28 -2.83 9.15 -14.34
N ILE A 29 -3.15 8.08 -13.61
CA ILE A 29 -3.74 8.19 -12.27
C ILE A 29 -2.57 8.18 -11.27
N PRO A 30 -2.21 9.34 -10.69
CA PRO A 30 -1.17 9.39 -9.66
C PRO A 30 -1.66 8.67 -8.41
N SER A 31 -0.73 8.02 -7.69
CA SER A 31 -1.03 7.48 -6.37
C SER A 31 -1.02 8.60 -5.31
N LEU A 32 -1.55 8.32 -4.12
CA LEU A 32 -1.45 9.19 -2.94
C LEU A 32 -0.01 9.62 -2.58
N ILE A 33 0.99 8.88 -3.05
CA ILE A 33 2.41 9.10 -2.73
C ILE A 33 3.23 9.51 -3.96
N THR A 34 2.59 9.97 -5.04
CA THR A 34 3.28 10.35 -6.29
C THR A 34 4.45 11.30 -6.03
N ASP A 35 4.24 12.36 -5.23
CA ASP A 35 5.27 13.36 -4.92
C ASP A 35 6.46 12.74 -4.20
N ARG A 36 6.19 11.82 -3.26
CA ARG A 36 7.23 11.11 -2.51
C ARG A 36 8.07 10.22 -3.44
N ILE A 37 7.44 9.58 -4.41
CA ILE A 37 8.14 8.74 -5.39
C ILE A 37 8.97 9.60 -6.35
N ALA A 38 8.43 10.74 -6.80
CA ALA A 38 9.17 11.73 -7.58
C ALA A 38 10.42 12.25 -6.82
N ASP A 39 10.28 12.57 -5.54
CA ASP A 39 11.40 12.98 -4.68
C ASP A 39 12.49 11.90 -4.55
N LYS A 40 12.09 10.62 -4.43
CA LYS A 40 13.04 9.51 -4.39
C LYS A 40 13.81 9.38 -5.70
N ALA A 41 13.10 9.49 -6.82
CA ALA A 41 13.68 9.42 -8.16
C ALA A 41 14.64 10.59 -8.42
N ALA A 42 14.29 11.81 -7.99
CA ALA A 42 15.16 12.99 -8.10
C ALA A 42 16.43 12.85 -7.24
N LYS A 43 16.32 12.30 -6.03
CA LYS A 43 17.47 12.07 -5.12
C LYS A 43 18.37 10.91 -5.56
N ASN A 44 17.84 9.94 -6.29
CA ASN A 44 18.55 8.74 -6.71
C ASN A 44 18.15 8.38 -8.15
N PRO A 45 18.59 9.16 -9.14
CA PRO A 45 18.25 8.90 -10.54
C PRO A 45 18.77 7.52 -10.99
N GLY A 46 18.03 6.87 -11.87
CA GLY A 46 18.37 5.55 -12.44
C GLY A 46 17.91 4.34 -11.62
N LYS A 47 17.32 4.53 -10.43
CA LYS A 47 16.62 3.47 -9.69
C LYS A 47 15.15 3.42 -10.05
N LEU A 48 14.60 2.20 -10.16
CA LEU A 48 13.17 1.97 -10.30
C LEU A 48 12.47 2.14 -8.95
N TYR A 49 11.46 3.00 -8.92
CA TYR A 49 10.61 3.24 -7.76
C TYR A 49 9.15 2.98 -8.14
N PRO A 50 8.54 1.86 -7.69
CA PRO A 50 7.13 1.60 -7.94
C PRO A 50 6.24 2.53 -7.10
N ASN A 51 4.92 2.40 -7.26
CA ASN A 51 3.89 3.11 -6.51
C ASN A 51 3.77 4.61 -6.81
N GLY A 52 4.34 5.09 -7.91
CA GLY A 52 4.18 6.50 -8.30
C GLY A 52 2.79 6.75 -8.89
N ASN A 53 2.24 5.77 -9.60
CA ASN A 53 0.94 5.84 -10.27
C ASN A 53 0.26 4.48 -10.21
N MET A 54 -0.98 4.39 -10.68
CA MET A 54 -1.76 3.15 -10.60
C MET A 54 -1.29 2.05 -11.57
N LYS A 55 -0.48 2.38 -12.60
CA LYS A 55 0.14 1.37 -13.47
C LYS A 55 1.19 0.52 -12.75
N ASP A 56 1.99 1.14 -11.88
CA ASP A 56 3.08 0.48 -11.15
C ASP A 56 2.85 0.39 -9.64
N ALA A 57 1.64 0.70 -9.19
CA ALA A 57 1.24 0.51 -7.81
C ALA A 57 1.21 -0.97 -7.47
N HIS A 58 1.84 -1.30 -6.34
CA HIS A 58 1.61 -2.57 -5.69
C HIS A 58 0.22 -2.59 -5.03
N ALA A 59 -0.30 -3.81 -4.86
CA ALA A 59 -1.64 -4.05 -4.34
C ALA A 59 -1.92 -3.30 -3.03
N GLU A 60 -0.95 -3.21 -2.11
CA GLU A 60 -1.13 -2.54 -0.82
C GLU A 60 -1.41 -1.04 -0.98
N ILE A 61 -0.76 -0.40 -1.95
CA ILE A 61 -0.95 1.02 -2.24
C ILE A 61 -2.27 1.25 -2.95
N GLY A 62 -2.63 0.36 -3.87
CA GLY A 62 -3.92 0.45 -4.56
C GLY A 62 -5.12 0.28 -3.64
N VAL A 63 -5.05 -0.66 -2.68
CA VAL A 63 -6.07 -0.80 -1.64
C VAL A 63 -6.25 0.48 -0.81
N ILE A 64 -5.16 1.14 -0.38
CA ILE A 64 -5.24 2.39 0.38
C ILE A 64 -5.79 3.53 -0.51
N GLN A 65 -5.37 3.60 -1.77
CA GLN A 65 -5.86 4.57 -2.74
C GLN A 65 -7.38 4.44 -2.92
N GLN A 66 -7.88 3.23 -3.17
CA GLN A 66 -9.31 2.96 -3.34
C GLN A 66 -10.10 3.33 -2.08
N ALA A 67 -9.59 2.95 -0.91
CA ALA A 67 -10.21 3.28 0.37
C ALA A 67 -10.30 4.81 0.58
N TYR A 68 -9.23 5.55 0.30
CA TYR A 68 -9.21 7.00 0.38
C TYR A 68 -10.18 7.65 -0.60
N SER A 69 -10.18 7.21 -1.87
CA SER A 69 -11.09 7.71 -2.90
C SER A 69 -12.57 7.48 -2.55
N SER A 70 -12.87 6.48 -1.71
CA SER A 70 -14.23 6.23 -1.20
C SER A 70 -14.64 7.08 0.00
N GLY A 71 -13.73 7.90 0.54
CA GLY A 71 -13.96 8.79 1.69
C GLY A 71 -14.08 8.06 3.03
N LYS A 72 -13.52 6.85 3.17
CA LYS A 72 -13.66 6.00 4.37
C LYS A 72 -12.48 6.03 5.32
N THR A 73 -11.38 6.69 4.97
CA THR A 73 -10.09 6.56 5.67
C THR A 73 -9.86 7.59 6.78
N ALA A 74 -10.42 8.80 6.66
CA ALA A 74 -10.14 9.89 7.60
C ALA A 74 -10.41 9.50 9.07
N GLY A 75 -9.37 9.50 9.89
CA GLY A 75 -9.41 9.14 11.31
C GLY A 75 -9.73 7.66 11.60
N ALA A 76 -9.81 6.81 10.59
CA ALA A 76 -10.23 5.43 10.73
C ALA A 76 -9.06 4.48 11.00
N ASP A 77 -9.37 3.37 11.66
CA ASP A 77 -8.48 2.23 11.82
C ASP A 77 -8.70 1.27 10.63
N MET A 78 -7.62 0.92 9.91
CA MET A 78 -7.66 0.02 8.76
C MET A 78 -6.95 -1.30 9.05
N SER A 79 -7.50 -2.39 8.53
CA SER A 79 -6.82 -3.69 8.50
C SER A 79 -6.61 -4.14 7.07
N MET A 80 -5.52 -4.83 6.78
CA MET A 80 -5.17 -5.31 5.46
C MET A 80 -4.57 -6.71 5.53
N THR A 81 -4.91 -7.56 4.58
CA THR A 81 -4.26 -8.85 4.35
C THR A 81 -3.55 -8.84 3.01
N VAL A 82 -2.32 -9.32 2.95
CA VAL A 82 -1.51 -9.46 1.73
C VAL A 82 -1.20 -10.94 1.54
N ALA A 83 -1.56 -11.48 0.37
CA ALA A 83 -1.34 -12.88 0.00
C ALA A 83 -0.37 -13.00 -1.17
N GLY A 84 0.42 -14.07 -1.20
CA GLY A 84 1.40 -14.34 -2.26
C GLY A 84 2.85 -14.14 -1.82
N LYS A 85 3.13 -13.02 -1.14
CA LYS A 85 4.47 -12.63 -0.73
C LYS A 85 4.41 -11.70 0.49
N ASP A 86 5.46 -11.74 1.32
CA ASP A 86 5.68 -10.74 2.36
C ASP A 86 5.78 -9.31 1.79
N VAL A 87 5.48 -8.31 2.62
CA VAL A 87 5.55 -6.88 2.27
C VAL A 87 6.99 -6.52 1.90
N CYS A 88 7.15 -5.99 0.69
CA CYS A 88 8.47 -5.64 0.16
C CYS A 88 9.15 -4.52 0.96
N GLY A 89 10.49 -4.50 1.01
CA GLY A 89 11.24 -3.49 1.78
C GLY A 89 10.92 -2.04 1.38
N PHE A 90 10.72 -1.78 0.08
CA PHE A 90 10.28 -0.47 -0.43
C PHE A 90 8.87 -0.11 0.07
N CYS A 91 7.97 -1.09 0.04
CA CYS A 91 6.57 -0.98 0.39
C CYS A 91 6.38 -0.61 1.86
N LYS A 92 7.27 -1.03 2.77
CA LYS A 92 7.14 -0.73 4.21
C LYS A 92 7.08 0.78 4.52
N CYS A 93 7.89 1.58 3.82
CA CYS A 93 7.91 3.03 3.97
C CYS A 93 6.87 3.75 3.11
N ASP A 94 6.38 3.09 2.06
CA ASP A 94 5.40 3.65 1.12
C ASP A 94 3.97 3.41 1.58
N ILE A 95 3.68 2.25 2.17
CA ILE A 95 2.44 1.96 2.89
C ILE A 95 2.24 2.98 4.02
N ALA A 96 3.28 3.24 4.82
CA ALA A 96 3.23 4.24 5.88
C ALA A 96 2.91 5.64 5.34
N ALA A 97 3.55 6.04 4.23
CA ALA A 97 3.30 7.33 3.62
C ALA A 97 1.91 7.43 2.97
N ALA A 98 1.43 6.34 2.35
CA ALA A 98 0.09 6.28 1.77
C ALA A 98 -0.98 6.32 2.87
N ALA A 99 -0.77 5.61 3.99
CA ALA A 99 -1.68 5.63 5.13
C ALA A 99 -1.77 7.02 5.77
N GLU A 100 -0.64 7.71 5.92
CA GLU A 100 -0.60 9.10 6.39
C GLU A 100 -1.33 10.04 5.44
N LYS A 101 -1.09 9.93 4.12
CA LYS A 101 -1.79 10.73 3.10
C LYS A 101 -3.28 10.41 3.00
N ALA A 102 -3.67 9.18 3.32
CA ALA A 102 -5.06 8.77 3.43
C ALA A 102 -5.73 9.20 4.74
N GLU A 103 -5.00 9.88 5.63
CA GLU A 103 -5.50 10.36 6.93
C GLU A 103 -5.97 9.22 7.86
N LEU A 104 -5.41 8.03 7.70
CA LEU A 104 -5.70 6.90 8.59
C LEU A 104 -5.14 7.18 9.98
N LYS A 105 -5.88 6.74 11.00
CA LYS A 105 -5.40 6.73 12.38
C LYS A 105 -4.40 5.61 12.62
N SER A 106 -4.70 4.42 12.11
CA SER A 106 -3.82 3.25 12.19
C SER A 106 -4.03 2.28 11.02
N LEU A 107 -3.02 1.46 10.76
CA LEU A 107 -3.06 0.39 9.78
C LEU A 107 -2.39 -0.88 10.31
N THR A 108 -3.10 -2.01 10.29
CA THR A 108 -2.52 -3.34 10.54
C THR A 108 -2.45 -4.12 9.23
N VAL A 109 -1.29 -4.67 8.89
CA VAL A 109 -1.09 -5.49 7.68
C VAL A 109 -0.70 -6.90 8.07
N ARG A 110 -1.45 -7.90 7.64
CA ARG A 110 -1.13 -9.32 7.78
C ARG A 110 -0.67 -9.88 6.44
N ALA A 111 0.61 -10.19 6.31
CA ALA A 111 1.17 -10.77 5.09
C ALA A 111 1.36 -12.28 5.24
N ILE A 112 1.00 -13.04 4.22
CA ILE A 112 1.23 -14.49 4.14
C ILE A 112 2.13 -14.74 2.93
N ASP A 113 3.35 -15.22 3.19
CA ASP A 113 4.31 -15.57 2.14
C ASP A 113 4.08 -17.01 1.68
N ASP A 114 3.76 -17.21 0.40
CA ASP A 114 3.41 -18.53 -0.13
C ASP A 114 4.58 -19.54 -0.07
N LYS A 115 5.83 -19.08 0.02
CA LYS A 115 7.00 -19.97 0.13
C LYS A 115 7.18 -20.52 1.54
N THR A 116 6.90 -19.70 2.55
CA THR A 116 7.11 -20.10 3.96
C THR A 116 5.81 -20.52 4.65
N GLY A 117 4.66 -20.07 4.14
CA GLY A 117 3.34 -20.22 4.76
C GLY A 117 3.17 -19.47 6.09
N LEU A 118 4.21 -18.78 6.59
CA LEU A 118 4.18 -18.14 7.90
C LEU A 118 3.59 -16.73 7.79
N PRO A 119 2.53 -16.42 8.58
CA PRO A 119 1.98 -15.09 8.60
C PRO A 119 2.92 -14.13 9.34
N LYS A 120 3.15 -12.96 8.77
CA LYS A 120 3.77 -11.82 9.45
C LYS A 120 2.75 -10.72 9.65
N SER A 121 2.80 -10.10 10.82
CA SER A 121 1.92 -8.99 11.16
C SER A 121 2.73 -7.71 11.27
N TYR A 122 2.27 -6.66 10.61
CA TYR A 122 2.83 -5.33 10.67
C TYR A 122 1.80 -4.35 11.22
N TYR A 123 2.28 -3.29 11.86
CA TYR A 123 1.46 -2.19 12.32
C TYR A 123 2.08 -0.85 11.97
N TRP A 124 1.20 0.14 11.88
CA TRP A 124 1.52 1.53 11.69
C TRP A 124 0.47 2.38 12.38
N GLU A 125 0.89 3.49 12.96
CA GLU A 125 0.08 4.53 13.55
C GLU A 125 0.53 5.88 12.97
N SER A 126 -0.37 6.85 12.92
CA SER A 126 -0.05 8.20 12.40
C SER A 126 1.22 8.77 13.02
N GLY A 127 2.08 9.32 12.16
CA GLY A 127 3.41 9.82 12.53
C GLY A 127 4.55 8.80 12.40
N MET A 128 4.27 7.50 12.20
CA MET A 128 5.31 6.51 11.93
C MET A 128 5.84 6.60 10.48
N LYS A 129 7.17 6.52 10.30
CA LYS A 129 7.80 6.61 8.96
C LYS A 129 7.78 5.32 8.14
N SER A 130 7.49 4.19 8.78
CA SER A 130 7.42 2.86 8.17
C SER A 130 6.50 1.96 8.98
N ILE A 131 5.87 0.97 8.35
CA ILE A 131 5.22 -0.11 9.11
C ILE A 131 6.29 -0.91 9.89
N LYS A 132 5.94 -1.43 11.06
CA LYS A 132 6.82 -2.22 11.94
C LYS A 132 6.23 -3.60 12.16
N GLU A 133 7.09 -4.60 12.20
CA GLU A 133 6.67 -5.99 12.46
C GLU A 133 6.28 -6.13 13.95
N LYS A 134 5.14 -6.76 14.22
CA LYS A 134 4.78 -7.22 15.57
C LYS A 134 5.51 -8.54 15.81
N LYS A 135 6.28 -8.61 16.90
CA LYS A 135 6.90 -9.85 17.38
C LYS A 135 5.88 -10.73 18.09
#